data_AF-A0A1F6V3X0-F1
#
_entry.id   AF-A0A1F6V3X0-F1
#
_cell.length_a   1.000
_cell.length_b   1.000
_cell.length_c   1.000
_cell.angle_alpha   90.00
_cell.angle_beta   90.00
_cell.angle_gamma   90.00
#
_symmetry.space_group_name_H-M   'P 1'
#
loop_
_entity.id
_entity.type
_entity.pdbx_description
1 polymer ?
#
loop_
_entity_poly.entity_id
_entity_poly.type
_entity_poly.pdbx_seq_one_letter_code
_entity_poly.pdbx_strand_id
1 'polypeptide(L)'
;MEIHLKPYEKAPEYLTETILKKLNKGQKVLWFVTGGSSIKIASKVSKKLAGSPMENLTVMLTDERYGPVGHPNSNWQGLMLEGFELLKAKLIPILSGKNMEETAKDFALKMQEEFPKAEYKIGLFGVGADGHTAGILPESKAFSNETLLATCYHTQEFDRITMTPDAIDKLDEAVVCMHGKEKWPVVKDLLHENKGFRIQPAQLLKRLKKLTIFSDYQYE
;
A
#
# COMPACT_ATOMS: atom_id res chain seq x y z
N MET A 1 -18.02 -2.01 -7.95
CA MET A 1 -16.97 -2.26 -6.94
C MET A 1 -17.42 -3.46 -6.12
N GLU A 2 -16.56 -4.46 -5.99
CA GLU A 2 -16.78 -5.58 -5.07
C GLU A 2 -16.07 -5.26 -3.75
N ILE A 3 -16.83 -5.22 -2.64
CA ILE A 3 -16.28 -5.12 -1.28
C ILE A 3 -16.48 -6.46 -0.57
N HIS A 4 -15.40 -7.02 -0.01
CA HIS A 4 -15.47 -8.25 0.78
C HIS A 4 -14.86 -8.01 2.17
N LEU A 5 -15.61 -8.32 3.23
CA LEU A 5 -15.09 -8.39 4.60
C LEU A 5 -14.66 -9.82 4.92
N LYS A 6 -13.44 -9.99 5.45
CA LYS A 6 -12.85 -11.29 5.80
C LYS A 6 -12.10 -11.22 7.13
N PRO A 7 -11.90 -12.35 7.83
CA PRO A 7 -11.14 -12.39 9.07
C PRO A 7 -9.68 -11.95 8.86
N TYR A 8 -9.18 -11.08 9.74
CA TYR A 8 -7.85 -10.45 9.62
C TYR A 8 -6.72 -11.44 9.33
N GLU A 9 -6.72 -12.60 9.99
CA GLU A 9 -5.69 -13.63 9.88
C GLU A 9 -5.59 -14.28 8.50
N LYS A 10 -6.61 -14.14 7.65
CA LYS A 10 -6.63 -14.68 6.27
C LYS A 10 -5.97 -13.77 5.24
N ALA A 11 -5.56 -12.56 5.62
CA ALA A 11 -4.97 -11.61 4.70
C ALA A 11 -3.69 -12.12 4.02
N PRO A 12 -2.72 -12.76 4.73
CA PRO A 12 -1.51 -13.28 4.10
C PRO A 12 -1.83 -14.36 3.07
N GLU A 13 -2.67 -15.34 3.40
CA GLU A 13 -3.05 -16.43 2.48
C GLU A 13 -3.70 -15.87 1.22
N TYR A 14 -4.64 -14.93 1.37
CA TYR A 14 -5.34 -14.34 0.24
C TYR A 14 -4.40 -13.56 -0.70
N LEU A 15 -3.50 -12.74 -0.15
CA LEU A 15 -2.50 -12.00 -0.92
C LEU A 15 -1.56 -12.95 -1.66
N THR A 16 -1.04 -13.96 -0.96
CA THR A 16 -0.18 -15.00 -1.55
C THR A 16 -0.88 -15.69 -2.71
N GLU A 17 -2.09 -16.23 -2.50
CA GLU A 17 -2.84 -16.94 -3.55
C GLU A 17 -3.13 -16.04 -4.75
N THR A 18 -3.52 -14.79 -4.49
CA THR A 18 -3.81 -13.82 -5.56
C THR A 18 -2.57 -13.52 -6.40
N ILE A 19 -1.43 -13.25 -5.76
CA ILE A 19 -0.17 -12.97 -6.45
C ILE A 19 0.33 -14.22 -7.19
N LEU A 20 0.37 -15.38 -6.53
CA LEU A 20 0.83 -16.64 -7.15
C LEU A 20 -0.01 -17.04 -8.35
N LYS A 21 -1.34 -16.88 -8.28
CA LYS A 21 -2.22 -17.18 -9.41
C LYS A 21 -1.88 -16.35 -10.64
N LYS A 22 -1.41 -15.11 -10.47
CA LYS A 22 -0.99 -14.21 -11.56
C LYS A 22 0.40 -14.59 -12.07
N LEU A 23 1.35 -14.78 -11.17
CA LEU A 23 2.73 -15.18 -11.51
C LEU A 23 2.77 -16.54 -12.23
N ASN A 24 1.98 -17.53 -11.79
CA ASN A 24 1.89 -18.85 -12.42
C ASN A 24 1.27 -18.82 -13.83
N LYS A 25 0.57 -17.74 -14.18
CA LYS A 25 0.10 -17.48 -15.55
C LYS A 25 1.12 -16.72 -16.40
N GLY A 26 2.32 -16.48 -15.87
CA GLY A 26 3.36 -15.69 -16.52
C GLY A 26 3.11 -14.18 -16.50
N GLN A 27 2.10 -13.70 -15.75
CA GLN A 27 1.76 -12.27 -15.74
C GLN A 27 2.76 -11.45 -14.93
N LYS A 28 3.06 -10.23 -15.39
CA LYS A 28 3.82 -9.26 -14.62
C LYS A 28 2.96 -8.63 -13.52
N VAL A 29 3.38 -8.78 -12.27
CA VAL A 29 2.68 -8.27 -11.09
C VAL A 29 3.46 -7.12 -10.48
N LEU A 30 2.79 -6.00 -10.25
CA LEU A 30 3.29 -4.91 -9.41
C LEU A 30 2.53 -4.94 -8.09
N TRP A 31 3.27 -5.21 -7.01
CA TRP A 31 2.73 -5.28 -5.67
C TRP A 31 3.17 -4.08 -4.83
N PHE A 32 2.21 -3.29 -4.37
CA PHE A 32 2.44 -2.24 -3.39
C PHE A 32 2.32 -2.78 -1.96
N VAL A 33 3.32 -2.49 -1.14
CA VAL A 33 3.36 -2.79 0.30
C VAL A 33 3.33 -1.49 1.11
N THR A 34 3.00 -1.59 2.38
CA THR A 34 2.81 -0.42 3.26
C THR A 34 3.47 -0.64 4.61
N GLY A 35 3.60 0.45 5.37
CA GLY A 35 4.16 0.45 6.71
C GLY A 35 3.23 -0.06 7.81
N GLY A 36 3.62 0.23 9.05
CA GLY A 36 2.81 -0.03 10.24
C GLY A 36 2.61 -1.51 10.54
N SER A 37 1.46 -1.86 11.11
CA SER A 37 1.13 -3.26 11.47
C SER A 37 1.06 -4.20 10.26
N SER A 38 0.83 -3.67 9.05
CA SER A 38 0.79 -4.42 7.80
C SER A 38 2.16 -4.92 7.32
N ILE A 39 3.28 -4.42 7.87
CA ILE A 39 4.63 -4.94 7.60
C ILE A 39 4.72 -6.46 7.87
N LYS A 40 4.10 -6.91 8.97
CA LYS A 40 4.06 -8.33 9.34
C LYS A 40 3.30 -9.18 8.32
N ILE A 41 2.28 -8.61 7.69
CA ILE A 41 1.51 -9.28 6.62
C ILE A 41 2.39 -9.39 5.38
N ALA A 42 3.04 -8.30 4.97
CA ALA A 42 3.95 -8.31 3.82
C ALA A 42 5.09 -9.33 3.98
N SER A 43 5.73 -9.40 5.16
CA SER A 43 6.76 -10.40 5.45
C SER A 43 6.24 -11.84 5.43
N LYS A 44 5.03 -12.10 5.95
CA LYS A 44 4.40 -13.42 5.86
C LYS A 44 4.13 -13.81 4.40
N VAL A 45 3.64 -12.86 3.59
CA VAL A 45 3.40 -13.08 2.16
C VAL A 45 4.72 -13.36 1.45
N SER A 46 5.79 -12.60 1.70
CA SER A 46 7.08 -12.81 1.04
C SER A 46 7.65 -14.20 1.30
N LYS A 47 7.58 -14.67 2.55
CA LYS A 47 8.01 -16.03 2.93
C LYS A 47 7.21 -17.11 2.21
N LYS A 48 5.91 -16.92 2.01
CA LYS A 48 5.04 -17.86 1.28
C LYS A 48 5.21 -17.80 -0.23
N LEU A 49 5.68 -16.68 -0.78
CA LEU A 49 5.99 -16.54 -2.21
C LEU A 49 7.33 -17.18 -2.60
N ALA A 50 8.18 -17.53 -1.62
CA ALA A 50 9.48 -18.15 -1.85
C ALA A 50 9.35 -19.40 -2.75
N GLY A 51 10.23 -19.49 -3.75
CA GLY A 51 10.25 -20.60 -4.71
C GLY A 51 9.34 -20.45 -5.93
N SER A 52 8.61 -19.32 -6.07
CA SER A 52 7.76 -19.05 -7.25
C SER A 52 8.49 -18.15 -8.29
N PRO A 53 7.95 -17.94 -9.51
CA PRO A 53 8.59 -17.14 -10.56
C PRO A 53 8.68 -15.64 -10.23
N MET A 54 9.64 -15.27 -9.38
CA MET A 54 9.80 -13.91 -8.84
C MET A 54 10.25 -12.88 -9.87
N GLU A 55 10.78 -13.31 -11.02
CA GLU A 55 11.28 -12.43 -12.09
C GLU A 55 10.19 -11.53 -12.70
N ASN A 56 8.92 -11.92 -12.55
CA ASN A 56 7.74 -11.16 -12.97
C ASN A 56 7.10 -10.33 -11.84
N LEU A 57 7.73 -10.29 -10.65
CA LEU A 57 7.24 -9.53 -9.50
C LEU A 57 8.08 -8.27 -9.30
N THR A 58 7.42 -7.11 -9.35
CA THR A 58 7.96 -5.83 -8.88
C THR A 58 7.27 -5.45 -7.57
N VAL A 59 8.04 -4.97 -6.59
CA VAL A 59 7.50 -4.48 -5.31
C VAL A 59 7.92 -3.03 -5.07
N MET A 60 6.94 -2.22 -4.65
CA MET A 60 7.11 -0.81 -4.29
C MET A 60 6.35 -0.52 -3.00
N LEU A 61 6.71 0.56 -2.29
CA LEU A 61 5.94 1.05 -1.15
C LEU A 61 4.77 1.93 -1.59
N THR A 62 3.69 1.98 -0.80
CA THR A 62 2.61 2.98 -0.94
C THR A 62 3.07 4.37 -0.49
N ASP A 63 3.86 4.40 0.58
CA ASP A 63 4.40 5.60 1.21
C ASP A 63 5.66 5.30 1.99
N GLU A 64 6.38 6.35 2.33
CA GLU A 64 7.58 6.30 3.16
C GLU A 64 7.71 7.57 4.01
N ARG A 65 8.38 7.41 5.15
CA ARG A 65 8.75 8.49 6.05
C ARG A 65 10.08 9.01 5.53
N TYR A 66 10.14 10.30 5.20
CA TYR A 66 11.36 10.88 4.67
C TYR A 66 12.44 10.99 5.75
N GLY A 67 13.68 10.71 5.37
CA GLY A 67 14.84 10.72 6.25
C GLY A 67 16.04 10.04 5.60
N PRO A 68 17.16 9.89 6.36
CA PRO A 68 18.31 9.13 5.89
C PRO A 68 17.95 7.69 5.52
N VAL A 69 18.57 7.14 4.48
CA VAL A 69 18.35 5.74 4.08
C VAL A 69 18.61 4.80 5.28
N GLY A 70 17.66 3.91 5.56
CA GLY A 70 17.76 2.94 6.66
C GLY A 70 17.42 3.49 8.05
N HIS A 71 16.86 4.70 8.17
CA HIS A 71 16.47 5.24 9.48
C HIS A 71 15.38 4.39 10.17
N PRO A 72 15.29 4.42 11.52
CA PRO A 72 14.43 3.50 12.27
C PRO A 72 12.92 3.60 11.99
N ASN A 73 12.46 4.75 11.47
CA ASN A 73 11.05 4.99 11.17
C ASN A 73 10.67 4.70 9.70
N SER A 74 11.64 4.26 8.88
CA SER A 74 11.40 3.90 7.48
C SER A 74 10.54 2.63 7.39
N ASN A 75 9.51 2.68 6.56
CA ASN A 75 8.70 1.53 6.17
C ASN A 75 9.56 0.46 5.50
N TRP A 76 10.47 0.86 4.60
CA TRP A 76 11.40 -0.07 3.95
C TRP A 76 12.30 -0.76 4.97
N GLN A 77 12.91 0.01 5.88
CA GLN A 77 13.75 -0.55 6.93
C GLN A 77 12.96 -1.51 7.83
N GLY A 78 11.72 -1.15 8.19
CA GLY A 78 10.83 -2.02 8.94
C GLY A 78 10.51 -3.34 8.23
N LEU A 79 10.29 -3.32 6.91
CA LEU A 79 10.12 -4.54 6.11
C LEU A 79 11.35 -5.44 6.19
N MET A 80 12.54 -4.88 5.98
CA MET A 80 13.80 -5.64 6.03
C MET A 80 14.02 -6.27 7.41
N LEU A 81 13.77 -5.53 8.50
CA LEU A 81 13.89 -6.02 9.87
C LEU A 81 12.88 -7.13 10.21
N GLU A 82 11.69 -7.11 9.60
CA GLU A 82 10.69 -8.19 9.73
C GLU A 82 11.02 -9.41 8.85
N GLY A 83 12.15 -9.40 8.14
CA GLY A 83 12.59 -10.49 7.26
C GLY A 83 11.80 -10.55 5.95
N PHE A 84 11.39 -9.39 5.42
CA PHE A 84 10.86 -9.31 4.07
C PHE A 84 11.98 -9.54 3.05
N GLU A 85 11.88 -10.65 2.32
CA GLU A 85 12.85 -11.04 1.30
C GLU A 85 12.14 -11.72 0.13
N LEU A 86 12.48 -11.30 -1.08
CA LEU A 86 11.97 -11.85 -2.34
C LEU A 86 13.11 -11.92 -3.36
N LEU A 87 13.88 -13.01 -3.29
CA LEU A 87 14.99 -13.22 -4.21
C LEU A 87 14.50 -13.23 -5.67
N LYS A 88 15.24 -12.56 -6.56
CA LYS A 88 14.93 -12.35 -7.99
C LYS A 88 13.72 -11.45 -8.31
N ALA A 89 12.96 -11.00 -7.32
CA ALA A 89 11.97 -9.94 -7.55
C ALA A 89 12.66 -8.59 -7.70
N LYS A 90 12.03 -7.67 -8.45
CA LYS A 90 12.48 -6.29 -8.54
C LYS A 90 11.95 -5.49 -7.35
N LEU A 91 12.83 -5.15 -6.42
CA LEU A 91 12.51 -4.38 -5.21
C LEU A 91 12.93 -2.92 -5.40
N ILE A 92 12.00 -1.97 -5.26
CA ILE A 92 12.27 -0.54 -5.49
C ILE A 92 11.94 0.25 -4.20
N PRO A 93 12.95 0.56 -3.36
CA PRO A 93 12.76 1.45 -2.21
C PRO A 93 12.49 2.89 -2.64
N ILE A 94 11.86 3.68 -1.76
CA ILE A 94 11.60 5.11 -2.01
C ILE A 94 12.84 5.96 -1.68
N LEU A 95 13.48 5.76 -0.52
CA LEU A 95 14.61 6.58 -0.10
C LEU A 95 15.89 6.24 -0.88
N SER A 96 16.50 7.27 -1.45
CA SER A 96 17.75 7.17 -2.24
C SER A 96 18.86 8.10 -1.77
N GLY A 97 18.66 8.81 -0.64
CA GLY A 97 19.60 9.79 -0.09
C GLY A 97 19.54 11.18 -0.75
N LYS A 98 18.61 11.39 -1.68
CA LYS A 98 18.31 12.70 -2.25
C LYS A 98 17.43 13.55 -1.33
N ASN A 99 17.24 14.82 -1.68
CA ASN A 99 16.28 15.67 -0.97
C ASN A 99 14.83 15.17 -1.15
N MET A 100 13.92 15.69 -0.34
CA MET A 100 12.54 15.21 -0.27
C MET A 100 11.78 15.33 -1.59
N GLU A 101 11.90 16.48 -2.25
CA GLU A 101 11.24 16.77 -3.52
C GLU A 101 11.79 15.92 -4.66
N GLU A 102 13.10 15.73 -4.74
CA GLU A 102 13.75 14.84 -5.69
C GLU A 102 13.36 13.38 -5.45
N THR A 103 13.29 12.96 -4.19
CA THR A 103 12.88 11.59 -3.83
C THR A 103 11.42 11.34 -4.24
N ALA A 104 10.53 12.32 -4.05
CA ALA A 104 9.14 12.23 -4.50
C ALA A 104 9.02 12.17 -6.02
N LYS A 105 9.82 12.98 -6.74
CA LYS A 105 9.89 12.93 -8.22
C LYS A 105 10.39 11.58 -8.71
N ASP A 106 11.47 11.07 -8.13
CA ASP A 106 12.01 9.75 -8.45
C ASP A 106 10.97 8.65 -8.22
N PHE A 107 10.26 8.69 -7.09
CA PHE A 107 9.21 7.73 -6.78
C PHE A 107 8.04 7.81 -7.79
N ALA A 108 7.60 9.01 -8.18
CA ALA A 108 6.61 9.19 -9.24
C ALA A 108 7.09 8.63 -10.59
N LEU A 109 8.34 8.90 -10.98
CA LEU A 109 8.95 8.39 -12.21
C LEU A 109 9.04 6.86 -12.21
N LYS A 110 9.42 6.25 -11.09
CA LYS A 110 9.42 4.79 -10.95
C LYS A 110 8.03 4.19 -11.08
N MET A 111 7.00 4.80 -10.48
CA MET A 111 5.63 4.34 -10.72
C MET A 111 5.22 4.50 -12.19
N GLN A 112 5.58 5.61 -12.83
CA GLN A 112 5.30 5.86 -14.25
C GLN A 112 5.98 4.82 -15.17
N GLU A 113 7.19 4.40 -14.84
CA GLU A 113 7.93 3.35 -15.55
C GLU A 113 7.30 1.95 -15.36
N GLU A 114 6.85 1.62 -14.14
CA GLU A 114 6.43 0.25 -13.81
C GLU A 114 4.93 -0.02 -14.06
N PHE A 115 4.06 0.99 -13.94
CA PHE A 115 2.62 0.85 -14.22
C PHE A 115 2.28 0.23 -15.58
N PRO A 116 2.84 0.70 -16.72
CA PRO A 116 2.52 0.12 -18.02
C PRO A 116 3.13 -1.28 -18.24
N LYS A 117 4.13 -1.67 -17.45
CA LYS A 117 4.75 -3.01 -17.53
C LYS A 117 3.94 -4.07 -16.78
N ALA A 118 3.11 -3.65 -15.82
CA ALA A 118 2.37 -4.54 -14.94
C ALA A 118 0.98 -4.87 -15.50
N GLU A 119 0.74 -6.15 -15.76
CA GLU A 119 -0.57 -6.68 -16.14
C GLU A 119 -1.52 -6.78 -14.95
N TYR A 120 -0.98 -6.85 -13.73
CA TYR A 120 -1.75 -6.84 -12.50
C TYR A 120 -1.10 -5.97 -11.43
N LYS A 121 -1.85 -5.01 -10.89
CA LYS A 121 -1.41 -4.04 -9.89
C LYS A 121 -2.25 -4.21 -8.63
N ILE A 122 -1.63 -4.68 -7.55
CA ILE A 122 -2.29 -4.95 -6.27
C ILE A 122 -1.60 -4.19 -5.16
N GLY A 123 -2.36 -3.59 -4.24
CA GLY A 123 -1.81 -2.92 -3.07
C GLY A 123 -2.28 -3.53 -1.76
N LEU A 124 -1.34 -3.73 -0.84
CA LEU A 124 -1.61 -3.96 0.59
C LEU A 124 -1.63 -2.60 1.29
N PHE A 125 -2.76 -2.27 1.91
CA PHE A 125 -2.99 -1.00 2.59
C PHE A 125 -3.27 -1.19 4.07
N GLY A 126 -2.68 -0.32 4.89
CA GLY A 126 -3.12 -0.07 6.26
C GLY A 126 -4.06 1.12 6.30
N VAL A 127 -4.93 1.17 7.31
CA VAL A 127 -5.84 2.30 7.54
C VAL A 127 -5.76 2.80 8.98
N GLY A 128 -5.60 4.11 9.13
CA GLY A 128 -5.60 4.84 10.39
C GLY A 128 -6.98 4.87 11.07
N ALA A 129 -7.03 5.15 12.37
CA ALA A 129 -8.32 5.33 13.07
C ALA A 129 -8.99 6.66 12.66
N ASP A 130 -8.17 7.62 12.23
CA ASP A 130 -8.53 8.86 11.53
C ASP A 130 -8.87 8.64 10.05
N GLY A 131 -8.79 7.40 9.54
CA GLY A 131 -9.12 7.08 8.16
C GLY A 131 -8.03 7.32 7.13
N HIS A 132 -6.80 7.67 7.54
CA HIS A 132 -5.69 7.82 6.60
C HIS A 132 -5.32 6.48 5.95
N THR A 133 -4.74 6.50 4.75
CA THR A 133 -4.17 5.31 4.10
C THR A 133 -3.05 5.72 3.16
N ALA A 134 -2.13 4.81 2.83
CA ALA A 134 -1.05 5.05 1.87
C ALA A 134 -0.23 6.32 2.19
N GLY A 135 -0.12 6.71 3.45
CA GLY A 135 0.51 7.97 3.85
C GLY A 135 -0.26 9.24 3.49
N ILE A 136 -1.50 9.16 2.97
CA ILE A 136 -2.44 10.26 2.71
C ILE A 136 -3.25 10.51 3.98
N LEU A 137 -2.92 11.57 4.73
CA LEU A 137 -3.67 12.00 5.91
C LEU A 137 -4.92 12.82 5.54
N PRO A 138 -5.96 12.85 6.40
CA PRO A 138 -7.09 13.76 6.24
C PRO A 138 -6.65 15.20 6.02
N GLU A 139 -7.32 15.90 5.10
CA GLU A 139 -7.07 17.30 4.70
C GLU A 139 -5.62 17.64 4.31
N SER A 140 -4.79 16.63 4.01
CA SER A 140 -3.37 16.85 3.72
C SER A 140 -3.11 17.38 2.30
N LYS A 141 -1.88 17.86 2.08
CA LYS A 141 -1.40 18.27 0.76
C LYS A 141 -1.25 17.11 -0.23
N ALA A 142 -1.45 15.87 0.18
CA ALA A 142 -1.50 14.74 -0.75
C ALA A 142 -2.61 14.87 -1.81
N PHE A 143 -3.66 15.68 -1.52
CA PHE A 143 -4.74 15.99 -2.45
C PHE A 143 -4.47 17.19 -3.38
N SER A 144 -3.33 17.87 -3.28
CA SER A 144 -3.13 19.13 -4.04
C SER A 144 -2.57 18.97 -5.45
N ASN A 145 -2.09 17.77 -5.82
CA ASN A 145 -1.40 17.52 -7.10
C ASN A 145 -2.02 16.33 -7.86
N GLU A 146 -3.21 16.55 -8.41
CA GLU A 146 -4.05 15.55 -9.13
C GLU A 146 -3.50 15.11 -10.50
N THR A 147 -2.20 15.20 -10.75
CA THR A 147 -1.59 14.72 -12.02
C THR A 147 -0.29 13.95 -11.84
N LEU A 148 0.32 14.01 -10.65
CA LEU A 148 1.54 13.27 -10.33
C LEU A 148 1.16 11.97 -9.63
N LEU A 149 1.95 10.90 -9.84
CA LEU A 149 1.71 9.61 -9.18
C LEU A 149 2.22 9.58 -7.73
N ALA A 150 3.14 10.47 -7.37
CA ALA A 150 3.63 10.63 -6.01
C ALA A 150 3.74 12.11 -5.66
N THR A 151 3.74 12.38 -4.35
CA THR A 151 4.01 13.69 -3.81
C THR A 151 4.67 13.59 -2.44
N CYS A 152 5.07 14.71 -1.89
CA CYS A 152 5.63 14.80 -0.56
C CYS A 152 5.07 16.00 0.20
N TYR A 153 4.98 15.88 1.52
CA TYR A 153 4.52 16.97 2.37
C TYR A 153 4.98 16.80 3.82
N HIS A 154 5.06 17.93 4.52
CA HIS A 154 5.44 17.99 5.93
C HIS A 154 4.25 17.71 6.84
N THR A 155 4.50 17.02 7.95
CA THR A 155 3.55 16.86 9.06
C THR A 155 4.22 17.16 10.39
N GLN A 156 3.48 17.18 11.48
CA GLN A 156 4.05 17.41 12.82
C GLN A 156 4.97 16.27 13.28
N GLU A 157 4.70 15.03 12.85
CA GLU A 157 5.44 13.85 13.29
C GLU A 157 6.53 13.45 12.28
N PHE A 158 6.13 13.26 11.02
CA PHE A 158 7.02 12.76 9.97
C PHE A 158 6.76 13.48 8.65
N ASP A 159 7.84 13.85 7.99
CA ASP A 159 7.78 14.19 6.57
C ASP A 159 7.43 12.95 5.76
N ARG A 160 6.51 13.09 4.80
CA ARG A 160 5.95 11.97 4.06
C ARG A 160 6.24 12.08 2.57
N ILE A 161 6.60 10.96 1.98
CA ILE A 161 6.57 10.72 0.54
C ILE A 161 5.50 9.66 0.30
N THR A 162 4.53 9.93 -0.57
CA THR A 162 3.31 9.11 -0.69
C THR A 162 2.84 9.04 -2.13
N MET A 163 2.24 7.92 -2.50
CA MET A 163 1.46 7.83 -3.74
C MET A 163 0.21 8.72 -3.65
N THR A 164 -0.21 9.28 -4.78
CA THR A 164 -1.38 10.15 -4.85
C THR A 164 -2.68 9.36 -5.07
N PRO A 165 -3.85 10.01 -4.92
CA PRO A 165 -5.12 9.43 -5.35
C PRO A 165 -5.10 8.89 -6.80
N ASP A 166 -4.44 9.60 -7.72
CA ASP A 166 -4.29 9.17 -9.12
C ASP A 166 -3.50 7.88 -9.29
N ALA A 167 -2.50 7.65 -8.45
CA ALA A 167 -1.75 6.40 -8.46
C ALA A 167 -2.59 5.26 -7.89
N ILE A 168 -3.39 5.52 -6.84
CA ILE A 168 -4.34 4.55 -6.30
C ILE A 168 -5.33 4.14 -7.38
N ASP A 169 -5.94 5.09 -8.10
CA ASP A 169 -6.95 4.83 -9.14
C ASP A 169 -6.44 3.95 -10.31
N LYS A 170 -5.12 3.76 -10.43
CA LYS A 170 -4.49 2.89 -11.44
C LYS A 170 -4.32 1.44 -10.97
N LEU A 171 -4.65 1.12 -9.72
CA LEU A 171 -4.57 -0.25 -9.19
C LEU A 171 -5.76 -1.11 -9.65
N ASP A 172 -5.51 -2.41 -9.79
CA ASP A 172 -6.55 -3.39 -10.11
C ASP A 172 -7.29 -3.86 -8.84
N GLU A 173 -6.57 -3.96 -7.71
CA GLU A 173 -7.10 -4.41 -6.42
C GLU A 173 -6.42 -3.73 -5.22
N ALA A 174 -7.20 -3.33 -4.23
CA ALA A 174 -6.70 -3.02 -2.88
C ALA A 174 -7.08 -4.12 -1.88
N VAL A 175 -6.10 -4.50 -1.07
CA VAL A 175 -6.26 -5.37 0.09
C VAL A 175 -5.97 -4.55 1.34
N VAL A 176 -7.00 -4.26 2.11
CA VAL A 176 -6.92 -3.46 3.32
C VAL A 176 -6.85 -4.36 4.54
N CYS A 177 -5.93 -4.09 5.45
CA CYS A 177 -5.82 -4.81 6.73
C CYS A 177 -6.00 -3.83 7.89
N MET A 178 -7.03 -4.05 8.70
CA MET A 178 -7.37 -3.24 9.87
C MET A 178 -7.64 -4.14 11.07
N HIS A 179 -6.92 -3.96 12.16
CA HIS A 179 -7.10 -4.73 13.38
C HIS A 179 -7.20 -3.79 14.57
N GLY A 180 -8.09 -4.09 15.52
CA GLY A 180 -8.33 -3.28 16.72
C GLY A 180 -9.66 -2.55 16.67
N LYS A 181 -10.34 -2.49 17.82
CA LYS A 181 -11.67 -1.87 17.98
C LYS A 181 -11.68 -0.39 17.61
N GLU A 182 -10.56 0.31 17.77
CA GLU A 182 -10.39 1.71 17.38
C GLU A 182 -10.54 1.94 15.87
N LYS A 183 -10.40 0.89 15.05
CA LYS A 183 -10.57 0.94 13.59
C LYS A 183 -12.00 0.63 13.14
N TRP A 184 -12.83 0.06 14.00
CA TRP A 184 -14.17 -0.40 13.63
C TRP A 184 -15.07 0.70 13.05
N PRO A 185 -15.05 1.96 13.55
CA PRO A 185 -15.81 3.03 12.91
C PRO A 185 -15.41 3.23 11.44
N VAL A 186 -14.11 3.15 11.12
CA VAL A 186 -13.61 3.30 9.74
C VAL A 186 -13.99 2.07 8.89
N VAL A 187 -13.95 0.86 9.45
CA VAL A 187 -14.44 -0.34 8.76
C VAL A 187 -15.90 -0.18 8.39
N LYS A 188 -16.75 0.24 9.35
CA LYS A 188 -18.18 0.49 9.14
C LYS A 188 -18.40 1.54 8.04
N ASP A 189 -17.66 2.64 8.08
CA ASP A 189 -17.74 3.69 7.07
C ASP A 189 -17.37 3.16 5.67
N LEU A 190 -16.33 2.34 5.54
CA LEU A 190 -15.93 1.78 4.25
C LEU A 190 -17.00 0.83 3.68
N LEU A 191 -17.69 0.08 4.56
CA LEU A 191 -18.73 -0.87 4.18
C LEU A 191 -20.06 -0.19 3.82
N HIS A 192 -20.41 0.92 4.49
CA HIS A 192 -21.78 1.44 4.47
C HIS A 192 -21.91 2.91 4.07
N GLU A 193 -20.84 3.70 4.14
CA GLU A 193 -20.88 5.15 3.96
C GLU A 193 -20.02 5.61 2.78
N ASN A 194 -20.38 6.73 2.14
CA ASN A 194 -19.56 7.38 1.12
C ASN A 194 -19.04 8.72 1.63
N LYS A 195 -18.12 8.68 2.62
CA LYS A 195 -17.51 9.90 3.17
C LYS A 195 -16.59 10.57 2.15
N GLY A 196 -16.43 11.89 2.27
CA GLY A 196 -15.52 12.66 1.41
C GLY A 196 -14.06 12.21 1.59
N PHE A 197 -13.30 12.12 0.50
CA PHE A 197 -11.92 11.61 0.51
C PHE A 197 -10.97 12.44 1.38
N ARG A 198 -11.18 13.75 1.48
CA ARG A 198 -10.37 14.62 2.35
C ARG A 198 -10.67 14.40 3.83
N ILE A 199 -11.88 13.92 4.17
CA ILE A 199 -12.28 13.58 5.54
C ILE A 199 -11.78 12.18 5.91
N GLN A 200 -11.97 11.20 5.02
CA GLN A 200 -11.54 9.81 5.24
C GLN A 200 -10.83 9.28 3.97
N PRO A 201 -9.50 9.46 3.86
CA PRO A 201 -8.72 9.07 2.68
C PRO A 201 -8.90 7.61 2.25
N ALA A 202 -9.12 6.69 3.18
CA ALA A 202 -9.38 5.28 2.86
C ALA A 202 -10.58 5.05 1.92
N GLN A 203 -11.52 6.00 1.85
CA GLN A 203 -12.64 5.96 0.90
C GLN A 203 -12.16 5.99 -0.57
N LEU A 204 -10.94 6.49 -0.86
CA LEU A 204 -10.34 6.42 -2.19
C LEU A 204 -10.25 4.98 -2.72
N LEU A 205 -10.00 4.02 -1.83
CA LEU A 205 -9.86 2.61 -2.20
C LEU A 205 -11.15 2.02 -2.78
N LYS A 206 -12.29 2.67 -2.55
CA LYS A 206 -13.59 2.28 -3.13
C LYS A 206 -13.75 2.65 -4.61
N ARG A 207 -12.85 3.47 -5.16
CA ARG A 207 -12.82 3.77 -6.59
C ARG A 207 -12.30 2.59 -7.41
N LEU A 208 -11.59 1.67 -6.78
CA LEU A 208 -11.03 0.49 -7.44
C LEU A 208 -12.14 -0.51 -7.80
N LYS A 209 -11.86 -1.32 -8.82
CA LYS A 209 -12.77 -2.39 -9.24
C LYS A 209 -13.01 -3.39 -8.10
N LYS A 210 -11.96 -3.64 -7.31
CA LYS A 210 -11.95 -4.64 -6.25
C LYS A 210 -11.28 -4.12 -4.98
N LEU A 211 -12.02 -4.20 -3.87
CA LEU A 211 -11.55 -3.84 -2.54
C LEU A 211 -11.84 -5.01 -1.59
N THR A 212 -10.78 -5.62 -1.03
CA THR A 212 -10.92 -6.67 -0.02
C THR A 212 -10.46 -6.15 1.33
N ILE A 213 -11.35 -6.16 2.33
CA ILE A 213 -11.08 -5.69 3.68
C ILE A 213 -10.91 -6.90 4.61
N PHE A 214 -9.78 -6.97 5.28
CA PHE A 214 -9.45 -7.95 6.31
C PHE A 214 -9.46 -7.26 7.67
N SER A 215 -10.37 -7.69 8.56
CA SER A 215 -10.54 -7.08 9.86
C SER A 215 -11.04 -8.04 10.94
N ASP A 216 -10.88 -7.64 12.20
CA ASP A 216 -11.52 -8.22 13.38
C ASP A 216 -12.88 -7.59 13.70
N TYR A 217 -13.40 -6.71 12.82
CA TYR A 217 -14.71 -6.11 12.93
C TYR A 217 -15.82 -7.15 13.08
N GLN A 218 -16.66 -6.95 14.10
CA GLN A 218 -17.87 -7.73 14.33
C GLN A 218 -19.07 -6.82 14.10
N TYR A 219 -20.06 -7.30 13.34
CA TYR A 219 -21.34 -6.60 13.22
C TYR A 219 -21.99 -6.57 14.60
N GLU A 220 -22.06 -5.39 15.20
CA GLU A 220 -22.89 -5.11 16.37
C GLU A 220 -24.36 -4.91 15.95
#